data_AF-A0A482RKR4-F1
#
_entry.id   AF-A0A482RKR4-F1
#
_cell.length_a   1.000
_cell.length_b   1.000
_cell.length_c   1.000
_cell.angle_alpha   90.00
_cell.angle_beta   90.00
_cell.angle_gamma   90.00
#
_symmetry.space_group_name_H-M   'P 1'
#
loop_
_entity.id
_entity.type
_entity.pdbx_description
1 polymer ?
#
loop_
_entity_poly.entity_id
_entity_poly.type
_entity_poly.pdbx_seq_one_letter_code
_entity_poly.pdbx_strand_id
1 'polypeptide(L)'
;PSPDSYGLIGLLSVVRTPDPNFGTLALGTELTSLAPFLNVPEPLHTWFAHPWSETPVTLEPNFKLPACYKIQQPALKTGHFSKFDVGTLLYIFYGMPRDVLQAYAAQELYNREWRYHKERKLWFKVETLPGQPALPAFVYWDLNSWEKRPFVGPPAALTAGFLSEEEVRVQHGAPAPPPAAAVAPVGMPGGIMGAPS
;
A
#
# COMPACT_ATOMS: atom_id res chain seq x y z
N PRO A 1 -26.77 -54.37 -3.60
CA PRO A 1 -26.38 -54.00 -2.21
C PRO A 1 -26.67 -55.17 -1.26
N SER A 2 -25.67 -55.62 -0.51
CA SER A 2 -25.85 -56.66 0.53
C SER A 2 -26.64 -56.07 1.70
N PRO A 3 -27.46 -56.87 2.43
CA PRO A 3 -28.28 -56.39 3.55
C PRO A 3 -27.47 -55.69 4.65
N ASP A 4 -26.17 -55.98 4.76
CA ASP A 4 -25.27 -55.41 5.77
C ASP A 4 -24.76 -54.00 5.43
N SER A 5 -25.08 -53.46 4.24
CA SER A 5 -24.56 -52.18 3.73
C SER A 5 -25.07 -50.96 4.50
N TYR A 6 -26.24 -51.07 5.14
CA TYR A 6 -26.92 -49.94 5.81
C TYR A 6 -26.89 -50.04 7.35
N GLY A 7 -26.09 -50.96 7.90
CA GLY A 7 -25.90 -51.16 9.34
C GLY A 7 -24.49 -50.79 9.81
N LEU A 8 -24.19 -51.09 11.08
CA LEU A 8 -22.87 -50.84 11.69
C LEU A 8 -21.72 -51.55 10.97
N ILE A 9 -21.99 -52.71 10.35
CA ILE A 9 -21.00 -53.45 9.55
C ILE A 9 -20.65 -52.68 8.27
N GLY A 10 -21.65 -52.10 7.60
CA GLY A 10 -21.45 -51.19 6.48
C GLY A 10 -20.63 -49.96 6.86
N LEU A 11 -20.95 -49.32 8.01
CA LEU A 11 -20.18 -48.18 8.52
C LEU A 11 -18.71 -48.56 8.80
N LEU A 12 -18.49 -49.71 9.43
CA LEU A 12 -17.15 -50.21 9.75
C LEU A 12 -16.32 -50.48 8.50
N SER A 13 -16.97 -50.98 7.44
CA SER A 13 -16.33 -51.17 6.12
C SER A 13 -15.86 -49.84 5.52
N VAL A 14 -16.63 -48.77 5.65
CA VAL A 14 -16.26 -47.44 5.13
C VAL A 14 -15.11 -46.83 5.91
N VAL A 15 -15.08 -47.00 7.24
CA VAL A 15 -13.99 -46.51 8.10
C VAL A 15 -12.67 -47.25 7.84
N ARG A 16 -12.71 -48.57 7.58
CA ARG A 16 -11.52 -49.41 7.42
C ARG A 16 -10.93 -49.39 6.01
N THR A 17 -11.74 -49.09 5.00
CA THR A 17 -11.31 -48.98 3.60
C THR A 17 -11.69 -47.60 3.07
N PRO A 18 -10.95 -46.55 3.47
CA PRO A 18 -11.24 -45.20 3.04
C PRO A 18 -10.89 -45.07 1.55
N ASP A 19 -11.87 -45.22 0.67
CA ASP A 19 -11.79 -44.59 -0.64
C ASP A 19 -11.67 -43.08 -0.42
N PRO A 20 -10.75 -42.36 -1.09
CA PRO A 20 -10.57 -40.93 -0.89
C PRO A 20 -11.85 -40.11 -1.09
N ASN A 21 -12.82 -40.57 -1.89
CA ASN A 21 -14.08 -39.87 -2.11
C ASN A 21 -15.14 -40.18 -1.04
N PHE A 22 -15.19 -41.42 -0.54
CA PHE A 22 -16.17 -41.83 0.48
C PHE A 22 -15.69 -41.58 1.91
N GLY A 23 -14.36 -41.62 2.12
CA GLY A 23 -13.73 -41.31 3.40
C GLY A 23 -14.01 -39.89 3.84
N THR A 24 -13.94 -38.91 2.93
CA THR A 24 -14.30 -37.51 3.21
C THR A 24 -15.76 -37.35 3.65
N LEU A 25 -16.70 -38.09 3.03
CA LEU A 25 -18.12 -38.02 3.37
C LEU A 25 -18.44 -38.70 4.70
N ALA A 26 -17.78 -39.81 5.03
CA ALA A 26 -18.06 -40.61 6.22
C ALA A 26 -17.25 -40.19 7.45
N LEU A 27 -16.00 -39.76 7.28
CA LEU A 27 -15.11 -39.32 8.36
C LEU A 27 -15.08 -37.79 8.52
N GLY A 28 -15.44 -37.05 7.46
CA GLY A 28 -15.43 -35.59 7.45
C GLY A 28 -14.07 -34.98 7.13
N THR A 29 -14.04 -33.65 7.15
CA THR A 29 -12.84 -32.82 6.99
C THR A 29 -12.73 -31.82 8.12
N GLU A 30 -11.52 -31.55 8.57
CA GLU A 30 -11.23 -30.53 9.57
C GLU A 30 -11.55 -29.12 9.05
N LEU A 31 -12.69 -28.57 9.45
CA LEU A 31 -13.18 -27.26 9.00
C LEU A 31 -12.36 -26.09 9.56
N THR A 32 -11.69 -26.28 10.70
CA THR A 32 -10.83 -25.26 11.33
C THR A 32 -9.66 -24.86 10.44
N SER A 33 -9.18 -25.77 9.59
CA SER A 33 -8.14 -25.49 8.60
C SER A 33 -8.65 -24.70 7.40
N LEU A 34 -9.92 -24.86 7.05
CA LEU A 34 -10.56 -24.23 5.89
C LEU A 34 -11.16 -22.85 6.22
N ALA A 35 -11.50 -22.60 7.48
CA ALA A 35 -12.15 -21.37 7.88
C ALA A 35 -11.68 -20.92 9.28
N PRO A 36 -10.50 -20.28 9.39
CA PRO A 36 -10.06 -19.62 10.63
C PRO A 36 -11.05 -18.57 11.14
N PHE A 37 -12.02 -18.17 10.31
CA PHE A 37 -13.09 -17.22 10.62
C PHE A 37 -14.24 -17.82 11.45
N LEU A 38 -14.36 -19.16 11.58
CA LEU A 38 -15.46 -19.80 12.32
C LEU A 38 -15.48 -19.46 13.83
N ASN A 39 -14.35 -19.00 14.37
CA ASN A 39 -14.23 -18.63 15.78
C ASN A 39 -14.47 -17.12 16.02
N VAL A 40 -14.88 -16.37 14.99
CA VAL A 40 -15.14 -14.93 15.08
C VAL A 40 -16.62 -14.72 15.43
N PRO A 41 -16.96 -13.85 16.40
CA PRO A 41 -18.36 -13.58 16.78
C PRO A 41 -19.15 -12.78 15.73
N GLU A 42 -18.50 -12.33 14.65
CA GLU A 42 -19.07 -11.52 13.58
C GLU A 42 -19.62 -12.41 12.45
N PRO A 43 -20.71 -12.03 11.76
CA PRO A 43 -21.29 -12.84 10.70
C PRO A 43 -20.32 -13.09 9.52
N LEU A 44 -20.04 -14.36 9.23
CA LEU A 44 -19.09 -14.82 8.21
C LEU A 44 -19.35 -14.30 6.78
N HIS A 45 -20.60 -14.00 6.43
CA HIS A 45 -20.95 -13.62 5.07
C HIS A 45 -20.35 -12.28 4.62
N THR A 46 -19.91 -11.43 5.54
CA THR A 46 -19.23 -10.17 5.22
C THR A 46 -17.80 -10.39 4.72
N TRP A 47 -17.21 -11.53 5.07
CA TRP A 47 -15.84 -11.92 4.78
C TRP A 47 -15.76 -13.05 3.74
N PHE A 48 -16.92 -13.60 3.38
CA PHE A 48 -17.08 -14.65 2.38
C PHE A 48 -16.99 -14.08 0.97
N ALA A 49 -15.86 -14.31 0.31
CA ALA A 49 -15.65 -13.86 -1.06
C ALA A 49 -16.33 -14.79 -2.07
N HIS A 50 -15.94 -16.07 -2.07
CA HIS A 50 -16.51 -17.12 -2.90
C HIS A 50 -16.14 -18.51 -2.36
N PRO A 51 -16.84 -19.59 -2.75
CA PRO A 51 -16.62 -20.93 -2.20
C PRO A 51 -15.19 -21.49 -2.31
N TRP A 52 -14.42 -21.02 -3.30
CA TRP A 52 -13.03 -21.44 -3.54
C TRP A 52 -11.97 -20.42 -3.07
N SER A 53 -12.35 -19.38 -2.32
CA SER A 53 -11.40 -18.35 -1.89
C SER A 53 -10.63 -18.83 -0.68
N GLU A 54 -9.32 -19.01 -0.83
CA GLU A 54 -8.44 -19.31 0.30
C GLU A 54 -8.13 -18.05 1.12
N THR A 55 -8.15 -16.88 0.46
CA THR A 55 -7.98 -15.59 1.12
C THR A 55 -9.33 -14.96 1.36
N PRO A 56 -9.60 -14.48 2.58
CA PRO A 56 -10.77 -13.67 2.77
C PRO A 56 -10.70 -12.38 1.96
N VAL A 57 -11.85 -11.94 1.46
CA VAL A 57 -11.96 -10.63 0.83
C VAL A 57 -12.69 -9.74 1.80
N THR A 58 -12.08 -8.61 2.12
CA THR A 58 -12.81 -7.44 2.61
C THR A 58 -13.70 -6.97 1.47
N LEU A 59 -14.87 -7.61 1.31
CA LEU A 59 -15.84 -7.17 0.32
C LEU A 59 -16.25 -5.76 0.77
N GLU A 60 -16.06 -4.76 -0.08
CA GLU A 60 -16.52 -3.40 0.27
C GLU A 60 -18.00 -3.51 0.61
N PRO A 61 -18.41 -3.20 1.86
CA PRO A 61 -19.80 -3.30 2.24
C PRO A 61 -20.60 -2.41 1.31
N ASN A 62 -21.80 -2.85 0.89
CA ASN A 62 -22.65 -2.04 0.02
C ASN A 62 -23.17 -0.82 0.80
N PHE A 63 -22.40 0.27 0.80
CA PHE A 63 -22.78 1.53 1.43
C PHE A 63 -23.39 2.47 0.38
N LYS A 64 -24.53 3.08 0.71
CA LYS A 64 -25.12 4.14 -0.10
C LYS A 64 -24.64 5.48 0.43
N LEU A 65 -23.65 6.07 -0.24
CA LEU A 65 -23.17 7.40 0.12
C LEU A 65 -24.23 8.47 -0.22
N PRO A 66 -24.69 9.29 0.75
CA PRO A 66 -25.59 10.39 0.47
C PRO A 66 -24.99 11.37 -0.55
N ALA A 67 -25.85 12.00 -1.37
CA ALA A 67 -25.39 12.88 -2.45
C ALA A 67 -24.50 14.05 -1.97
N CYS A 68 -24.73 14.54 -0.75
CA CYS A 68 -23.93 15.61 -0.15
C CYS A 68 -22.47 15.23 0.14
N TYR A 69 -22.11 13.95 0.17
CA TYR A 69 -20.71 13.49 0.31
C TYR A 69 -20.02 13.30 -1.04
N LYS A 70 -20.74 13.34 -2.17
CA LYS A 70 -20.18 13.24 -3.52
C LYS A 70 -19.66 14.60 -4.00
N ILE A 71 -18.80 15.21 -3.19
CA ILE A 71 -18.18 16.48 -3.51
C ILE A 71 -16.95 16.20 -4.37
N GLN A 72 -16.81 16.90 -5.49
CA GLN A 72 -15.61 16.82 -6.31
C GLN A 72 -14.44 17.43 -5.53
N GLN A 73 -13.52 16.58 -5.07
CA GLN A 73 -12.37 17.03 -4.30
C GLN A 73 -11.42 17.85 -5.18
N PRO A 74 -10.96 19.02 -4.73
CA PRO A 74 -9.91 19.75 -5.41
C PRO A 74 -8.65 18.90 -5.53
N ALA A 75 -7.98 18.96 -6.69
CA ALA A 75 -6.71 18.27 -6.88
C ALA A 75 -5.70 18.70 -5.80
N LEU A 76 -5.05 17.72 -5.17
CA LEU A 76 -4.04 17.94 -4.15
C LEU A 76 -2.84 18.64 -4.78
N LYS A 77 -2.61 19.90 -4.39
CA LYS A 77 -1.43 20.66 -4.81
C LYS A 77 -0.25 20.30 -3.92
N THR A 78 0.93 20.16 -4.53
CA THR A 78 2.19 19.82 -3.86
C THR A 78 2.54 20.80 -2.73
N GLY A 79 2.21 22.09 -2.89
CA GLY A 79 2.40 23.11 -1.86
C GLY A 79 1.52 22.98 -0.61
N HIS A 80 0.58 22.04 -0.57
CA HIS A 80 -0.27 21.81 0.61
C HIS A 80 0.29 20.76 1.58
N PHE A 81 1.30 19.97 1.16
CA PHE A 81 1.87 18.90 1.99
C PHE A 81 2.47 19.40 3.30
N SER A 82 3.02 20.62 3.30
CA SER A 82 3.51 21.29 4.50
C SER A 82 2.43 21.56 5.56
N LYS A 83 1.15 21.58 5.17
CA LYS A 83 0.01 21.80 6.09
C LYS A 83 -0.55 20.49 6.66
N PHE A 84 -0.15 19.34 6.11
CA PHE A 84 -0.64 18.05 6.58
C PHE A 84 0.07 17.60 7.84
N ASP A 85 -0.66 16.86 8.68
CA ASP A 85 -0.07 16.21 9.84
C ASP A 85 0.81 15.03 9.42
N VAL A 86 1.71 14.61 10.29
CA VAL A 86 2.58 13.44 10.06
C VAL A 86 1.75 12.19 9.79
N GLY A 87 0.65 11.99 10.54
CA GLY A 87 -0.25 10.87 10.32
C GLY A 87 -0.83 10.84 8.89
N THR A 88 -1.22 12.01 8.36
CA THR A 88 -1.75 12.13 7.01
C THR A 88 -0.68 11.88 5.94
N LEU A 89 0.54 12.39 6.15
CA LEU A 89 1.65 12.14 5.23
C LEU A 89 1.98 10.65 5.15
N LEU A 90 1.98 9.96 6.30
CA LEU A 90 2.18 8.52 6.36
C LEU A 90 1.02 7.75 5.71
N TYR A 91 -0.21 8.21 5.88
CA TYR A 91 -1.38 7.63 5.19
C TYR A 91 -1.20 7.69 3.66
N ILE A 92 -0.81 8.84 3.13
CA ILE A 92 -0.54 9.00 1.69
C ILE A 92 0.60 8.08 1.25
N PHE A 93 1.68 8.01 2.04
CA PHE A 93 2.85 7.20 1.71
C PHE A 93 2.54 5.69 1.61
N TYR A 94 1.75 5.14 2.53
CA TYR A 94 1.40 3.71 2.52
C TYR A 94 0.16 3.40 1.68
N GLY A 95 -0.78 4.33 1.56
CA GLY A 95 -2.04 4.14 0.83
C GLY A 95 -1.92 4.33 -0.69
N MET A 96 -0.90 5.05 -1.17
CA MET A 96 -0.74 5.38 -2.59
C MET A 96 0.62 4.93 -3.15
N PRO A 97 0.92 3.63 -3.18
CA PRO A 97 2.20 3.15 -3.72
C PRO A 97 2.32 3.46 -5.21
N ARG A 98 3.53 3.86 -5.66
CA ARG A 98 3.85 4.22 -7.06
C ARG A 98 3.15 5.49 -7.57
N ASP A 99 2.59 6.28 -6.68
CA ASP A 99 2.05 7.60 -7.01
C ASP A 99 3.10 8.69 -6.77
N VAL A 100 3.06 9.77 -7.55
CA VAL A 100 3.91 10.95 -7.34
C VAL A 100 3.64 11.56 -5.94
N LEU A 101 2.40 11.48 -5.44
CA LEU A 101 2.05 11.94 -4.10
C LEU A 101 2.80 11.19 -2.99
N GLN A 102 3.17 9.93 -3.21
CA GLN A 102 4.01 9.17 -2.28
C GLN A 102 5.38 9.82 -2.12
N ALA A 103 5.99 10.25 -3.22
CA ALA A 103 7.30 10.88 -3.22
C ALA A 103 7.26 12.27 -2.57
N TYR A 104 6.19 13.06 -2.81
CA TYR A 104 5.98 14.32 -2.10
C TYR A 104 5.76 14.15 -0.61
N ALA A 105 4.99 13.14 -0.19
CA ALA A 105 4.83 12.80 1.23
C ALA A 105 6.16 12.41 1.87
N ALA A 106 6.95 11.58 1.20
CA ALA A 106 8.27 11.18 1.66
C ALA A 106 9.22 12.38 1.80
N GLN A 107 9.25 13.28 0.81
CA GLN A 107 10.06 14.50 0.87
C GLN A 107 9.68 15.39 2.07
N GLU A 108 8.39 15.58 2.31
CA GLU A 108 7.93 16.38 3.44
C GLU A 108 8.23 15.70 4.79
N LEU A 109 8.17 14.37 4.87
CA LEU A 109 8.62 13.63 6.05
C LEU A 109 10.12 13.82 6.30
N TYR A 110 10.95 13.83 5.24
CA TYR A 110 12.38 14.10 5.35
C TYR A 110 12.69 15.53 5.84
N ASN A 111 11.93 16.52 5.37
CA ASN A 111 12.00 17.92 5.84
C ASN A 111 11.69 18.03 7.34
N ARG A 112 10.87 17.11 7.88
CA ARG A 112 10.49 17.03 9.30
C ARG A 112 11.38 16.08 10.12
N GLU A 113 12.55 15.72 9.58
CA GLU A 113 13.56 14.85 10.20
C GLU A 113 13.11 13.40 10.39
N TRP A 114 12.09 12.97 9.67
CA TRP A 114 11.77 11.55 9.58
C TRP A 114 12.67 10.90 8.53
N ARG A 115 13.07 9.65 8.79
CA ARG A 115 13.93 8.85 7.92
C ARG A 115 13.29 7.49 7.72
N TYR A 116 13.24 7.06 6.46
CA TYR A 116 12.62 5.78 6.10
C TYR A 116 13.64 4.65 6.16
N HIS A 117 13.29 3.55 6.80
CA HIS A 117 14.12 2.35 6.87
C HIS A 117 13.63 1.32 5.84
N LYS A 118 14.45 1.01 4.82
CA LYS A 118 14.04 0.18 3.66
C LYS A 118 13.61 -1.23 4.07
N GLU A 119 14.36 -1.88 4.94
CA GLU A 119 14.09 -3.29 5.33
C GLU A 119 12.87 -3.42 6.25
N ARG A 120 12.79 -2.57 7.29
CA ARG A 120 11.68 -2.55 8.23
C ARG A 120 10.40 -1.94 7.64
N LYS A 121 10.54 -1.16 6.57
CA LYS A 121 9.46 -0.39 5.94
C LYS A 121 8.75 0.52 6.92
N LEU A 122 9.51 1.19 7.79
CA LEU A 122 9.02 2.08 8.84
C LEU A 122 9.76 3.42 8.81
N TRP A 123 9.09 4.44 9.33
CA TRP A 123 9.64 5.79 9.48
C TRP A 123 10.13 5.99 10.91
N PHE A 124 11.35 6.51 11.05
CA PHE A 124 12.00 6.80 12.32
C PHE A 124 12.36 8.28 12.42
N LYS A 125 12.36 8.80 13.64
CA LYS A 125 12.86 10.13 13.98
C LYS A 125 13.66 10.02 15.27
N VAL A 126 14.68 10.87 15.42
CA VAL A 126 15.40 11.02 16.68
C VAL A 126 14.70 12.13 17.47
N GLU A 127 14.30 11.84 18.70
CA GLU A 127 13.60 12.79 19.56
C GLU A 127 13.98 12.59 21.03
N THR A 128 13.99 13.67 21.80
CA THR A 128 14.23 13.63 23.23
C THR A 128 12.93 13.30 23.96
N LEU A 129 12.89 12.19 24.69
CA LEU A 129 11.68 11.74 25.38
C LEU A 129 11.40 12.61 26.62
N PRO A 130 10.12 12.95 26.89
CA PRO A 130 9.74 13.63 28.13
C PRO A 130 10.05 12.73 29.33
N GLY A 131 10.96 13.17 30.19
CA GLY A 131 11.41 12.42 31.38
C GLY A 131 12.86 11.92 31.33
N GLN A 132 13.50 11.90 30.15
CA GLN A 132 14.94 11.65 30.00
C GLN A 132 15.58 12.65 29.03
N PRO A 133 15.78 13.91 29.45
CA PRO A 133 16.29 14.97 28.58
C PRO A 133 17.76 14.77 28.13
N ALA A 134 18.46 13.77 28.67
CA ALA A 134 19.90 13.60 28.48
C ALA A 134 20.29 12.74 27.27
N LEU A 135 19.39 11.91 26.71
CA LEU A 135 19.74 11.01 25.62
C LEU A 135 18.71 11.06 24.48
N PRO A 136 19.13 11.34 23.23
CA PRO A 136 18.26 11.22 22.07
C PRO A 136 17.84 9.77 21.88
N ALA A 137 16.53 9.53 21.78
CA ALA A 137 15.97 8.21 21.52
C ALA A 137 15.41 8.15 20.10
N PHE A 138 15.45 6.96 19.49
CA PHE A 138 14.71 6.73 18.25
C PHE A 138 13.24 6.54 18.59
N VAL A 139 12.37 7.24 17.86
CA VAL A 139 10.93 7.03 17.84
C VAL A 139 10.54 6.59 16.44
N TYR A 140 9.53 5.75 16.32
CA TYR A 140 9.00 5.29 15.04
C TYR A 140 7.49 5.42 15.01
N TRP A 141 6.92 5.42 13.80
CA TRP A 141 5.48 5.36 13.64
C TRP A 141 5.02 3.91 13.55
N ASP A 142 4.16 3.47 14.47
CA ASP A 142 3.59 2.13 14.42
C ASP A 142 2.35 2.11 13.52
N LEU A 143 2.39 1.24 12.51
CA LEU A 143 1.29 1.05 11.56
C LEU A 143 0.06 0.38 12.18
N ASN A 144 0.26 -0.42 13.23
CA ASN A 144 -0.83 -1.19 13.84
C ASN A 144 -1.69 -0.32 14.77
N SER A 145 -1.05 0.53 15.58
CA SER A 145 -1.75 1.46 16.46
C SER A 145 -1.95 2.85 15.86
N TRP A 146 -1.33 3.14 14.72
CA TRP A 146 -1.31 4.46 14.08
C TRP A 146 -0.82 5.59 14.99
N GLU A 147 0.22 5.31 15.78
CA GLU A 147 0.77 6.23 16.79
C GLU A 147 2.30 6.21 16.81
N LYS A 148 2.91 7.27 17.33
CA LYS A 148 4.36 7.33 17.56
C LYS A 148 4.74 6.51 18.78
N ARG A 149 5.74 5.63 18.66
CA ARG A 149 6.26 4.79 19.74
C ARG A 149 7.78 4.91 19.88
N PRO A 150 8.32 4.81 21.11
CA PRO A 150 9.76 4.74 21.32
C PRO A 150 10.30 3.41 20.79
N PHE A 151 11.43 3.46 20.09
CA PHE A 151 12.14 2.28 19.65
C PHE A 151 13.02 1.76 20.79
N VAL A 152 12.77 0.52 21.20
CA VAL A 152 13.56 -0.18 22.22
C VAL A 152 14.41 -1.22 21.52
N GLY A 153 15.67 -0.89 21.24
CA GLY A 153 16.59 -1.79 20.55
C GLY A 153 17.96 -1.16 20.27
N PRO A 154 18.93 -1.95 19.81
CA PRO A 154 20.27 -1.45 19.49
C PRO A 154 20.21 -0.47 18.30
N PRO A 155 20.73 0.77 18.43
CA PRO A 155 20.70 1.77 17.35
C PRO A 155 21.54 1.35 16.15
N ALA A 156 22.56 0.51 16.36
CA ALA A 156 23.37 -0.08 15.29
C ALA A 156 22.54 -0.91 14.29
N ALA A 157 21.41 -1.46 14.73
CA ALA A 157 20.49 -2.21 13.87
C ALA A 157 19.68 -1.32 12.92
N LEU A 158 19.70 0.00 13.11
CA LEU A 158 18.99 0.95 12.26
C LEU A 158 19.92 1.66 11.27
N THR A 159 21.20 1.85 11.61
CA THR A 159 22.15 2.65 10.83
C THR A 159 22.40 2.15 9.41
N ALA A 160 22.24 0.85 9.14
CA ALA A 160 22.50 0.27 7.82
C ALA A 160 21.28 0.32 6.86
N GLY A 161 20.10 0.70 7.36
CA GLY A 161 18.85 0.54 6.61
C GLY A 161 18.16 1.82 6.16
N PHE A 162 18.70 2.99 6.49
CA PHE A 162 18.06 4.27 6.16
C PHE A 162 18.25 4.65 4.69
N LEU A 163 17.15 5.03 4.04
CA LEU A 163 17.12 5.59 2.69
C LEU A 163 17.74 7.00 2.70
N SER A 164 18.60 7.31 1.72
CA SER A 164 19.30 8.60 1.70
C SER A 164 18.38 9.74 1.26
N GLU A 165 18.74 10.98 1.58
CA GLU A 165 17.93 12.15 1.19
C GLU A 165 17.92 12.35 -0.33
N GLU A 166 18.99 12.00 -1.03
CA GLU A 166 19.05 12.11 -2.50
C GLU A 166 18.08 11.16 -3.20
N GLU A 167 17.84 9.98 -2.63
CA GLU A 167 16.92 8.97 -3.17
C GLU A 167 15.44 9.38 -3.02
N VAL A 168 15.15 10.32 -2.11
CA VAL A 168 13.78 10.78 -1.81
C VAL A 168 13.41 12.05 -2.57
N ARG A 169 14.40 12.83 -3.02
CA ARG A 169 14.14 14.07 -3.75
C ARG A 169 13.45 13.76 -5.08
N VAL A 170 12.25 14.30 -5.24
CA VAL A 170 11.53 14.30 -6.52
C VAL A 170 12.36 15.14 -7.50
N GLN A 171 13.05 14.47 -8.43
CA GLN A 171 13.72 15.15 -9.54
C GLN A 171 12.64 15.87 -10.34
N HIS A 172 12.63 17.20 -10.25
CA HIS A 172 11.88 18.00 -11.19
C HIS A 172 12.59 17.82 -12.53
N GLY A 173 12.02 17.01 -13.42
CA GLY A 173 12.43 17.02 -14.81
C GLY A 173 12.25 18.44 -15.32
N ALA A 174 13.34 19.20 -15.39
CA ALA A 174 13.33 20.46 -16.11
C ALA A 174 12.91 20.12 -17.55
N PRO A 175 11.86 20.73 -18.12
CA PRO A 175 11.63 20.60 -19.54
C PRO A 175 12.89 21.12 -20.23
N ALA A 176 13.53 20.27 -21.03
CA ALA A 176 14.66 20.67 -21.84
C ALA A 176 14.28 21.94 -22.62
N PRO A 177 15.14 22.97 -22.65
CA PRO A 177 14.86 24.16 -23.45
C PRO A 177 14.60 23.71 -24.89
N PRO A 178 13.54 24.20 -25.55
CA PRO A 178 13.29 23.85 -26.94
C PRO A 178 14.54 24.18 -27.75
N PRO A 179 14.95 23.31 -28.69
CA PRO A 179 16.11 23.58 -29.53
C PRO A 179 15.89 24.91 -30.23
N ALA A 180 16.86 25.81 -30.10
CA ALA A 180 16.86 27.10 -30.80
C ALA A 180 16.62 26.84 -32.28
N ALA A 181 15.42 27.18 -32.76
CA ALA A 181 15.10 27.10 -34.16
C ALA A 181 16.09 28.01 -34.90
N ALA A 182 17.00 27.38 -35.65
CA ALA A 182 17.87 28.08 -36.56
C ALA A 182 17.00 28.85 -37.55
N VAL A 183 16.97 30.18 -37.39
CA VAL A 183 16.34 31.09 -38.33
C VAL A 183 17.15 30.99 -39.62
N ALA A 184 16.64 30.22 -40.59
CA ALA A 184 17.19 30.22 -41.94
C ALA A 184 17.00 31.62 -42.54
N PRO A 185 18.03 32.22 -43.17
CA PRO A 185 17.89 33.51 -43.82
C PRO A 185 16.96 33.34 -45.03
N VAL A 186 15.83 34.05 -45.01
CA VAL A 186 14.93 34.18 -46.16
C VAL A 186 15.70 34.86 -47.29
N GLY A 187 15.97 34.10 -48.35
CA GLY A 187 16.55 34.60 -49.58
C GLY A 187 15.60 35.59 -50.25
N MET A 188 16.12 36.77 -50.53
CA MET A 188 15.51 37.79 -51.40
C MET A 188 15.42 37.26 -52.84
N PRO A 189 14.26 37.26 -53.51
CA PRO A 189 14.23 37.18 -54.96
C PRO A 189 14.48 38.57 -55.56
N GLY A 190 15.53 38.63 -56.38
CA GLY A 190 16.02 39.84 -57.05
C GLY A 190 15.00 40.48 -57.98
N GLY A 191 15.08 41.81 -58.05
CA GLY A 191 14.38 42.61 -59.03
C GLY A 191 14.90 42.35 -60.43
N ILE A 192 13.97 42.19 -61.37
CA ILE A 192 14.23 42.35 -62.79
C ILE A 192 13.52 43.62 -63.25
N MET A 193 14.33 44.62 -63.58
CA MET A 193 13.94 45.85 -64.25
C MET A 193 14.26 45.68 -65.74
N GLY A 194 13.32 46.00 -66.63
CA GLY A 194 13.64 46.19 -68.06
C GLY A 194 12.52 45.90 -69.05
N ALA A 195 11.74 46.94 -69.36
CA ALA A 195 11.20 47.20 -70.71
C ALA A 195 12.39 47.47 -71.69
N PRO A 196 12.26 47.77 -73.02
CA PRO A 196 11.04 48.14 -73.77
C PRO A 196 10.94 47.63 -75.23
N SER A 197 9.73 47.75 -75.82
CA SER A 197 9.38 48.37 -77.12
C SER A 197 8.01 47.88 -77.57
#